data_AF-A0A8E2AN50-F1
#
_entry.id   AF-A0A8E2AN50-F1
#
_cell.length_a   1.000
_cell.length_b   1.000
_cell.length_c   1.000
_cell.angle_alpha   90.00
_cell.angle_beta   90.00
_cell.angle_gamma   90.00
#
_symmetry.space_group_name_H-M   'P 1'
#
loop_
_entity.id
_entity.type
_entity.pdbx_description
1 polymer ?
#
loop_
_entity_poly.entity_id
_entity_poly.type
_entity_poly.pdbx_seq_one_letter_code
_entity_poly.pdbx_strand_id
1 'polypeptide(L)'
;MESIEEKVDVPEGTDFVAVKRIRNGGVLFELTSAAAAKWLQQSNNIKLFTKALGSMAEVKTRTYPVLAEFVPVTFRADSTSSWSEVETRNNLDIGNISNGRWIKPLEKRYQGQRYAHLIVNCAVPEVANTSI
;
A
#
# COMPACT_ATOMS: atom_id res chain seq x y z
N MET A 1 -13.66 31.33 13.79
CA MET A 1 -13.89 30.01 13.17
C MET A 1 -13.06 29.04 13.98
N GLU A 2 -13.70 28.38 14.95
CA GLU A 2 -13.05 27.60 15.99
C GLU A 2 -12.52 26.31 15.37
N SER A 3 -11.19 26.17 15.29
CA SER A 3 -10.54 24.95 14.84
C SER A 3 -10.84 23.87 15.86
N ILE A 4 -11.62 22.87 15.46
CA ILE A 4 -11.88 21.67 16.25
C ILE A 4 -10.54 20.93 16.28
N GLU A 5 -9.75 21.10 17.34
CA GLU A 5 -8.59 20.26 17.62
C GLU A 5 -9.12 18.85 17.88
N GLU A 6 -9.12 18.03 16.84
CA GLU A 6 -9.37 16.60 16.97
C GLU A 6 -8.24 16.05 17.85
N LYS A 7 -8.58 15.75 19.11
CA LYS A 7 -7.62 15.25 20.11
C LYS A 7 -7.10 13.89 19.62
N VAL A 8 -5.91 13.90 19.05
CA VAL A 8 -5.18 12.68 18.71
C VAL A 8 -4.40 12.26 19.94
N ASP A 9 -4.63 11.04 20.42
CA ASP A 9 -3.88 10.47 21.54
C ASP A 9 -2.49 10.07 21.05
N VAL A 10 -1.51 10.98 21.20
CA VAL A 10 -0.13 10.78 20.74
C VAL A 10 0.64 9.98 21.80
N PRO A 11 1.28 8.84 21.44
CA PRO A 11 2.10 8.09 22.37
C PRO A 11 3.24 8.94 22.95
N GLU A 12 3.51 8.79 24.25
CA GLU A 12 4.56 9.54 24.94
C GLU A 12 5.94 9.31 24.28
N GLY A 13 6.70 10.39 24.10
CA GLY A 13 8.02 10.35 23.45
C GLY A 13 7.98 10.22 21.92
N THR A 14 6.82 10.41 21.28
CA THR A 14 6.73 10.50 19.81
C THR A 14 7.36 11.80 19.32
N ASP A 15 8.44 11.68 18.55
CA ASP A 15 9.06 12.81 17.86
C ASP A 15 9.60 12.38 16.49
N PHE A 16 9.85 13.36 15.61
CA PHE A 16 10.47 13.16 14.31
C PHE A 16 11.99 13.36 14.42
N VAL A 17 12.74 12.29 14.24
CA VAL A 17 14.20 12.27 14.40
C VAL A 17 14.89 12.83 13.15
N ALA A 18 14.39 12.48 11.96
CA ALA A 18 14.99 12.89 10.71
C ALA A 18 13.98 12.95 9.56
N VAL A 19 14.30 13.78 8.58
CA VAL A 19 13.56 13.88 7.31
C VAL A 19 14.55 13.73 6.17
N LYS A 20 14.26 12.81 5.25
CA LYS A 20 15.11 12.55 4.07
C LYS A 20 14.30 12.59 2.80
N ARG A 21 14.69 13.46 1.86
CA ARG A 21 14.16 13.44 0.50
C ARG A 21 14.78 12.27 -0.28
N ILE A 22 13.95 11.46 -0.93
CA ILE A 22 14.37 10.34 -1.77
C ILE A 22 14.34 10.72 -3.26
N ARG A 23 15.09 9.99 -4.09
CA ARG A 23 15.36 10.32 -5.51
C ARG A 23 14.11 10.42 -6.38
N ASN A 24 13.04 9.72 -6.02
CA ASN A 24 11.75 9.75 -6.74
C ASN A 24 10.84 10.91 -6.29
N GLY A 25 11.38 11.89 -5.54
CA GLY A 25 10.63 13.06 -5.07
C GLY A 25 9.84 12.81 -3.77
N GLY A 26 9.81 11.59 -3.25
CA GLY A 26 9.19 11.29 -1.96
C GLY A 26 10.00 11.83 -0.77
N VAL A 27 9.36 11.78 0.41
CA VAL A 27 9.96 12.17 1.69
C VAL A 27 9.83 10.99 2.65
N LEU A 28 10.93 10.63 3.30
CA LEU A 28 11.00 9.62 4.35
C LEU A 28 11.11 10.34 5.69
N PHE A 29 10.18 10.04 6.60
CA PHE A 29 10.20 10.50 7.99
C PHE A 29 10.69 9.36 8.88
N GLU A 30 11.67 9.65 9.74
CA GLU A 30 12.13 8.75 10.79
C GLU A 30 11.56 9.23 12.13
N LEU A 31 10.91 8.33 12.86
CA LEU A 31 10.31 8.61 14.17
C LEU A 31 11.13 7.95 15.27
N THR A 32 10.99 8.46 16.50
CA THR A 32 11.71 7.99 17.70
C THR A 32 11.54 6.52 18.01
N SER A 33 10.42 5.91 17.60
CA SER A 33 10.15 4.49 17.85
C SER A 33 9.26 3.85 16.79
N ALA A 34 9.30 2.52 16.73
CA ALA A 34 8.38 1.73 15.90
C ALA A 34 6.92 1.88 16.36
N ALA A 35 6.67 2.10 17.66
CA ALA A 35 5.33 2.34 18.19
C ALA A 35 4.76 3.66 17.69
N ALA A 36 5.56 4.73 17.71
CA ALA A 36 5.20 6.03 17.15
C ALA A 36 4.91 5.95 15.64
N ALA A 37 5.72 5.22 14.88
CA ALA A 37 5.49 4.99 13.46
C ALA A 37 4.19 4.20 13.19
N LYS A 38 3.90 3.15 13.98
CA LYS A 38 2.66 2.38 13.88
C LYS A 38 1.43 3.22 14.21
N TRP A 39 1.51 4.04 15.26
CA TRP A 39 0.46 4.98 15.62
C TRP A 39 0.18 5.99 14.50
N LEU A 40 1.22 6.59 13.92
CA LEU A 40 1.06 7.55 12.84
C LEU A 40 0.40 6.91 11.60
N GLN A 41 0.68 5.64 11.32
CA GLN A 41 0.11 4.88 10.20
C GLN A 41 -1.36 4.49 10.39
N GLN A 42 -1.96 4.69 11.58
CA GLN A 42 -3.37 4.42 11.80
C GLN A 42 -4.24 5.29 10.88
N SER A 43 -5.34 4.72 10.37
CA SER A 43 -6.16 5.30 9.31
C SER A 43 -6.64 6.73 9.56
N ASN A 44 -6.85 7.13 10.82
CA ASN A 44 -7.23 8.51 11.15
C ASN A 44 -6.01 9.44 11.19
N ASN A 45 -4.99 9.04 11.95
CA ASN A 45 -3.79 9.83 12.21
C ASN A 45 -3.03 10.13 10.91
N ILE A 46 -2.92 9.13 10.03
CA ILE A 46 -2.22 9.31 8.75
C ILE A 46 -2.96 10.27 7.83
N LYS A 47 -4.31 10.26 7.85
CA LYS A 47 -5.13 11.19 7.05
C LYS A 47 -4.97 12.62 7.55
N LEU A 48 -5.04 12.83 8.86
CA LEU A 48 -4.82 14.15 9.47
C LEU A 48 -3.42 14.67 9.17
N PHE A 49 -2.40 13.82 9.32
CA PHE A 49 -1.01 14.16 9.02
C PHE A 49 -0.81 14.50 7.54
N THR A 50 -1.37 13.69 6.63
CA THR A 50 -1.30 13.94 5.19
C THR A 50 -1.99 15.26 4.82
N LYS A 51 -3.15 15.55 5.41
CA LYS A 51 -3.87 16.81 5.21
C LYS A 51 -3.05 18.02 5.67
N ALA A 52 -2.30 17.88 6.77
CA ALA A 52 -1.42 18.93 7.29
C ALA A 52 -0.18 19.17 6.39
N LEU A 53 0.34 18.12 5.74
CA LEU A 53 1.46 18.25 4.78
C LEU A 53 1.07 18.96 3.47
N GLY A 54 -0.22 19.01 3.14
CA GLY A 54 -0.77 19.72 1.99
C GLY A 54 -1.53 18.82 1.03
N SER A 55 -2.29 19.44 0.13
CA SER A 55 -3.24 18.75 -0.78
C SER A 55 -2.59 17.82 -1.81
N MET A 56 -1.29 17.93 -2.05
CA MET A 56 -0.54 17.06 -2.97
C MET A 56 0.29 15.99 -2.26
N ALA A 57 0.27 15.94 -0.93
CA ALA A 57 0.99 14.91 -0.19
C ALA A 57 0.21 13.59 -0.27
N GLU A 58 0.89 12.51 -0.66
CA GLU A 58 0.34 11.15 -0.62
C GLU A 58 1.28 10.28 0.21
N VAL A 59 0.73 9.65 1.25
CA VAL A 59 1.48 8.67 2.03
C VAL A 59 1.45 7.33 1.32
N LYS A 60 2.64 6.81 0.99
CA LYS A 60 2.78 5.47 0.43
C LYS A 60 3.00 4.45 1.53
N THR A 61 1.99 3.61 1.75
CA THR A 61 2.14 2.42 2.58
C THR A 61 3.16 1.47 1.95
N ARG A 62 3.99 0.85 2.78
CA ARG A 62 4.95 -0.14 2.32
C ARG A 62 4.19 -1.38 1.82
N THR A 63 4.49 -1.80 0.60
CA THR A 63 3.99 -3.05 0.04
C THR A 63 5.14 -3.99 -0.30
N TYR A 64 4.82 -5.28 -0.38
CA TYR A 64 5.75 -6.37 -0.67
C TYR A 64 5.36 -6.97 -2.02
N PRO A 65 6.03 -6.57 -3.12
CA PRO A 65 5.68 -7.02 -4.45
C PRO A 65 6.10 -8.49 -4.67
N VAL A 66 5.18 -9.31 -5.14
CA VAL A 66 5.41 -10.68 -5.61
C VAL A 66 5.03 -10.82 -7.09
N LEU A 67 5.66 -11.76 -7.79
CA LEU A 67 5.40 -12.05 -9.20
C LEU A 67 4.37 -13.18 -9.30
N ALA A 68 3.18 -12.89 -9.83
CA ALA A 68 2.23 -13.90 -10.23
C ALA A 68 2.38 -14.21 -11.73
N GLU A 69 2.77 -15.44 -12.02
CA GLU A 69 2.95 -15.92 -13.39
C GLU A 69 1.66 -16.53 -13.94
N PHE A 70 1.54 -16.55 -15.27
CA PHE A 70 0.41 -17.18 -15.99
C PHE A 70 -1.00 -16.76 -15.52
N VAL A 71 -1.19 -15.48 -15.17
CA VAL A 71 -2.50 -14.96 -14.77
C VAL A 71 -3.38 -14.77 -16.02
N PRO A 72 -4.62 -15.29 -16.05
CA PRO A 72 -5.54 -15.09 -17.16
C PRO A 72 -5.77 -13.60 -17.45
N VAL A 73 -5.71 -13.20 -18.72
CA VAL A 73 -5.92 -11.78 -19.12
C VAL A 73 -7.33 -11.26 -18.82
N THR A 74 -8.27 -12.17 -18.55
CA THR A 74 -9.64 -11.86 -18.09
C THR A 74 -9.69 -11.39 -16.64
N PHE A 75 -8.63 -11.60 -15.85
CA PHE A 75 -8.56 -11.15 -14.47
C PHE A 75 -8.53 -9.61 -14.39
N ARG A 76 -9.40 -9.06 -13.54
CA ARG A 76 -9.53 -7.61 -13.34
C ARG A 76 -8.66 -7.13 -12.19
N ALA A 77 -7.39 -6.86 -12.50
CA ALA A 77 -6.42 -6.34 -11.52
C ALA A 77 -6.75 -4.94 -10.97
N ASP A 78 -7.64 -4.20 -11.66
CA ASP A 78 -8.20 -2.90 -11.27
C ASP A 78 -9.37 -3.02 -10.28
N SER A 79 -9.93 -4.23 -10.10
CA SER A 79 -11.14 -4.44 -9.29
C SER A 79 -10.82 -4.94 -7.89
N THR A 80 -11.23 -4.21 -6.86
CA THR A 80 -11.11 -4.65 -5.46
C THR A 80 -11.84 -5.97 -5.22
N SER A 81 -12.98 -6.21 -5.86
CA SER A 81 -13.73 -7.47 -5.71
C SER A 81 -12.94 -8.69 -6.18
N SER A 82 -12.16 -8.54 -7.26
CA SER A 82 -11.32 -9.63 -7.78
C SER A 82 -10.18 -9.96 -6.81
N TRP A 83 -9.66 -8.98 -6.08
CA TRP A 83 -8.67 -9.22 -5.03
C TRP A 83 -9.29 -9.89 -3.82
N SER A 84 -10.47 -9.47 -3.36
CA SER A 84 -11.16 -10.12 -2.24
C SER A 84 -11.51 -11.58 -2.53
N GLU A 85 -11.87 -11.91 -3.77
CA GLU A 85 -12.08 -13.30 -4.21
C GLU A 85 -10.78 -14.12 -4.15
N VAL A 86 -9.66 -13.54 -4.63
CA VAL A 86 -8.34 -14.18 -4.55
C VAL A 86 -7.94 -14.40 -3.10
N GLU A 87 -8.11 -13.41 -2.22
CA GLU A 87 -7.80 -13.51 -0.79
C GLU A 87 -8.61 -14.63 -0.15
N THR A 88 -9.93 -14.61 -0.35
CA THR A 88 -10.86 -15.62 0.19
C THR A 88 -10.51 -17.03 -0.27
N ARG A 89 -10.18 -17.19 -1.57
CA ARG A 89 -9.84 -18.50 -2.14
C ARG A 89 -8.50 -19.05 -1.63
N ASN A 90 -7.60 -18.18 -1.15
CA ASN A 90 -6.29 -18.57 -0.61
C ASN A 90 -6.24 -18.52 0.93
N ASN A 91 -7.39 -18.43 1.60
CA ASN A 91 -7.50 -18.30 3.06
C ASN A 91 -6.67 -17.14 3.62
N LEU A 92 -6.61 -16.03 2.89
CA LEU A 92 -5.99 -14.79 3.34
C LEU A 92 -7.06 -13.85 3.90
N ASP A 93 -6.68 -13.08 4.92
CA ASP A 93 -7.54 -11.99 5.40
C ASP A 93 -7.76 -10.94 4.31
N ILE A 94 -8.97 -10.40 4.24
CA ILE A 94 -9.32 -9.36 3.28
C ILE A 94 -8.47 -8.11 3.54
N GLY A 95 -7.80 -7.61 2.50
CA GLY A 95 -6.89 -6.47 2.57
C GLY A 95 -5.40 -6.84 2.74
N ASN A 96 -5.07 -8.13 2.82
CA ASN A 96 -3.68 -8.61 2.78
C ASN A 96 -3.02 -8.39 1.41
N ILE A 97 -3.81 -8.25 0.35
CA ILE A 97 -3.38 -7.82 -0.98
C ILE A 97 -3.85 -6.39 -1.22
N SER A 98 -2.91 -5.46 -1.38
CA SER A 98 -3.23 -4.04 -1.57
C SER A 98 -3.72 -3.72 -2.98
N ASN A 99 -3.02 -4.24 -4.00
CA ASN A 99 -3.38 -4.10 -5.41
C ASN A 99 -2.47 -4.99 -6.27
N GLY A 100 -2.65 -4.93 -7.58
CA GLY A 100 -1.66 -5.47 -8.52
C GLY A 100 -1.66 -4.72 -9.84
N ARG A 101 -0.57 -4.88 -10.60
CA ARG A 101 -0.42 -4.28 -11.92
C ARG A 101 0.17 -5.27 -12.90
N TRP A 102 -0.31 -5.22 -14.13
CA TRP A 102 0.25 -6.03 -15.21
C TRP A 102 1.65 -5.56 -15.56
N ILE A 103 2.58 -6.51 -15.74
CA ILE A 103 3.95 -6.18 -16.19
C ILE A 103 3.92 -5.72 -17.65
N LYS A 104 3.11 -6.39 -18.47
CA LYS A 104 2.92 -6.03 -19.87
C LYS A 104 1.61 -5.23 -20.04
N PRO A 105 1.68 -3.95 -20.45
CA PRO A 105 0.50 -3.15 -20.77
C PRO A 105 -0.36 -3.85 -21.82
N LEU A 106 -1.68 -3.65 -21.75
CA LEU A 106 -2.64 -4.27 -22.67
C LEU A 106 -2.27 -4.00 -24.14
N GLU A 107 -1.82 -2.80 -24.43
CA GLU A 107 -1.43 -2.32 -25.77
C GLU A 107 -0.21 -3.05 -26.35
N LYS A 108 0.61 -3.68 -25.50
CA LYS A 108 1.83 -4.39 -25.89
C LYS A 108 1.68 -5.92 -25.86
N ARG A 109 0.44 -6.42 -25.68
CA ARG A 109 0.13 -7.86 -25.68
C ARG A 109 -0.02 -8.38 -27.10
N TYR A 110 0.31 -9.64 -27.28
CA TYR A 110 0.06 -10.32 -28.55
C TYR A 110 -1.45 -10.55 -28.72
N GLN A 111 -1.95 -10.43 -29.95
CA GLN A 111 -3.36 -10.67 -30.26
C GLN A 111 -3.72 -12.14 -29.97
N GLY A 112 -4.61 -12.38 -29.01
CA GLY A 112 -4.96 -13.73 -28.56
C GLY A 112 -4.12 -14.27 -27.40
N GLN A 113 -3.28 -13.45 -26.77
CA GLN A 113 -2.58 -13.81 -25.54
C GLN A 113 -3.60 -14.12 -24.42
N ARG A 114 -3.62 -15.36 -23.93
CA ARG A 114 -4.54 -15.82 -22.88
C ARG A 114 -4.05 -15.57 -21.45
N TYR A 115 -2.73 -15.50 -21.27
CA TYR A 115 -2.09 -15.36 -19.97
C TYR A 115 -1.03 -14.25 -19.98
N ALA A 116 -0.86 -13.56 -18.87
CA ALA A 116 0.16 -12.53 -18.68
C ALA A 116 0.71 -12.56 -17.25
N HIS A 117 1.79 -11.85 -16.99
CA HIS A 117 2.39 -11.77 -15.65
C HIS A 117 1.93 -10.50 -14.93
N LEU A 118 1.66 -10.66 -13.63
CA LEU A 118 1.11 -9.64 -12.76
C LEU A 118 2.06 -9.44 -11.58
N ILE A 119 2.35 -8.18 -11.25
CA ILE A 119 2.95 -7.85 -9.96
C ILE A 119 1.80 -7.69 -8.97
N VAL A 120 1.83 -8.45 -7.89
CA VAL A 120 0.87 -8.37 -6.79
C VAL A 120 1.55 -7.70 -5.61
N ASN A 121 0.96 -6.65 -5.07
CA ASN A 121 1.49 -5.92 -3.92
C ASN A 121 0.80 -6.40 -2.65
N CYS A 122 1.50 -7.20 -1.85
CA CYS A 122 1.01 -7.63 -0.55
C CYS A 122 1.20 -6.52 0.50
N ALA A 123 0.26 -6.36 1.42
CA ALA A 123 0.36 -5.42 2.53
C ALA A 123 1.28 -5.93 3.64
N VAL A 124 1.41 -7.25 3.74
CA VAL A 124 2.02 -7.96 4.87
C VAL A 124 3.15 -8.86 4.35
N PRO A 125 4.36 -8.83 4.96
CA PRO A 125 5.49 -9.61 4.45
C PRO A 125 5.26 -11.12 4.53
N GLU A 126 4.55 -11.60 5.55
CA GLU A 126 4.20 -13.01 5.72
C GLU A 126 3.43 -13.54 4.52
N VAL A 127 2.45 -12.77 4.02
CA VAL A 127 1.65 -13.11 2.84
C VAL A 127 2.49 -13.13 1.57
N ALA A 128 3.43 -12.20 1.43
CA ALA A 128 4.35 -12.20 0.31
C ALA A 128 5.25 -13.45 0.33
N ASN A 129 5.75 -13.83 1.50
CA ASN A 129 6.64 -14.98 1.67
C ASN A 129 5.94 -16.32 1.44
N THR A 130 4.67 -16.47 1.82
CA THR A 130 3.92 -17.72 1.58
C THR A 130 3.42 -17.85 0.14
N SER A 131 3.50 -16.78 -0.65
CA SER A 131 3.06 -16.75 -2.06
C SER A 131 4.18 -17.07 -3.07
N ILE A 132 5.40 -17.35 -2.61
CA ILE A 132 6.60 -17.68 -3.41
C ILE A 132 6.95 -19.15 -3.16
#